data_AF-A0A940WMR2-F1
#
_entry.id   AF-A0A940WMR2-F1
#
_cell.length_a   1.000
_cell.length_b   1.000
_cell.length_c   1.000
_cell.angle_alpha   90.00
_cell.angle_beta   90.00
_cell.angle_gamma   90.00
#
_symmetry.space_group_name_H-M   'P 1'
#
loop_
_entity.id
_entity.type
_entity.pdbx_description
1 polymer ?
#
loop_
_entity_poly.entity_id
_entity_poly.type
_entity_poly.pdbx_seq_one_letter_code
_entity_poly.pdbx_strand_id
1 'polypeptide(L)'
;MPGARHDATNELVRHHPELVQHLLQTVGGIPLPDNVPLHIHSGELNDRISTNRHADTLILAGPPHDPHYGLICEIETRLSEPKLHQALRYAATVWLRLDKPVHVLFITPNTTGDRYNRPLTLNAGGLTLTLT
;
A
#
# COMPACT_ATOMS: atom_id res chain seq x y z
N MET A 1 -20.82 -17.44 9.53
CA MET A 1 -21.52 -16.17 9.25
C MET A 1 -21.24 -15.23 10.41
N PRO A 2 -21.04 -13.93 10.16
CA PRO A 2 -21.07 -12.96 11.25
C PRO A 2 -22.44 -13.05 11.95
N GLY A 3 -22.46 -12.98 13.29
CA GLY A 3 -23.69 -13.08 14.07
C GLY A 3 -24.37 -11.72 14.26
N ALA A 4 -25.59 -11.70 14.81
CA ALA A 4 -26.38 -10.47 15.01
C ALA A 4 -25.63 -9.33 15.74
N ARG A 5 -24.70 -9.67 16.63
CA ARG A 5 -23.83 -8.69 17.30
C ARG A 5 -22.90 -7.96 16.33
N HIS A 6 -22.26 -8.69 15.41
CA HIS A 6 -21.37 -8.11 14.41
C HIS A 6 -22.12 -7.12 13.51
N ASP A 7 -23.32 -7.50 13.07
CA ASP A 7 -24.10 -6.66 12.16
C ASP A 7 -24.60 -5.41 12.86
N ALA A 8 -25.06 -5.52 14.11
CA ALA A 8 -25.44 -4.38 14.93
C ALA A 8 -24.27 -3.42 15.19
N THR A 9 -23.06 -3.94 15.45
CA THR A 9 -21.87 -3.10 15.64
C THR A 9 -21.46 -2.38 14.35
N ASN A 10 -21.54 -3.06 13.20
CA ASN A 10 -21.26 -2.41 11.91
C ASN A 10 -22.27 -1.30 11.60
N GLU A 11 -23.56 -1.53 11.88
CA GLU A 11 -24.59 -0.50 11.71
C GLU A 11 -24.36 0.71 12.62
N LEU A 12 -23.95 0.48 13.88
CA LEU A 12 -23.59 1.56 14.79
C LEU A 12 -22.45 2.42 14.23
N VAL A 13 -21.37 1.79 13.73
CA VAL A 13 -20.22 2.48 13.14
C VAL A 13 -20.60 3.23 11.86
N ARG A 14 -21.53 2.68 11.06
CA ARG A 14 -22.02 3.36 9.84
C ARG A 14 -22.85 4.60 10.15
N HIS A 15 -23.58 4.63 11.26
CA HIS A 15 -24.36 5.80 11.65
C HIS A 15 -23.53 6.81 12.46
N HIS A 16 -22.46 6.34 13.11
CA HIS A 16 -21.61 7.12 14.01
C HIS A 16 -20.11 6.85 13.76
N PRO A 17 -19.55 7.25 12.60
CA PRO A 17 -18.14 7.00 12.27
C PRO A 17 -17.15 7.64 13.26
N GLU A 18 -17.55 8.74 13.92
CA GLU A 18 -16.80 9.41 14.99
C GLU A 18 -16.47 8.50 16.18
N LEU A 19 -17.28 7.47 16.42
CA LEU A 19 -17.06 6.50 17.47
C LEU A 19 -15.74 5.74 17.29
N VAL A 20 -15.33 5.47 16.05
CA VAL A 20 -14.07 4.80 15.74
C VAL A 20 -12.88 5.68 16.12
N GLN A 21 -12.91 6.95 15.71
CA GLN A 21 -11.87 7.91 16.09
C GLN A 21 -11.80 8.10 17.61
N HIS A 22 -12.95 8.21 18.27
CA HIS A 22 -13.03 8.37 19.72
C HIS A 22 -12.41 7.17 20.46
N LEU A 23 -12.70 5.94 20.03
CA LEU A 23 -12.11 4.73 20.63
C LEU A 23 -10.59 4.68 20.43
N LEU A 24 -10.08 5.10 19.26
CA LEU A 24 -8.63 5.16 19.00
C LEU A 24 -7.91 6.19 19.87
N GLN A 25 -8.53 7.36 20.11
CA GLN A 25 -7.98 8.38 21.00
C GLN A 25 -8.04 7.96 22.47
N THR A 26 -9.19 7.47 22.93
CA THR A 26 -9.45 7.21 24.36
C THR A 26 -8.95 5.86 24.85
N VAL A 27 -9.14 4.80 24.06
CA VAL A 27 -8.71 3.44 24.39
C VAL A 27 -7.34 3.14 23.78
N GLY A 28 -7.12 3.54 22.53
CA GLY A 28 -5.88 3.29 21.80
C GLY A 28 -4.73 4.26 22.11
N GLY A 29 -5.00 5.40 22.77
CA GLY A 29 -3.99 6.41 23.08
C GLY A 29 -3.38 7.10 21.85
N ILE A 30 -4.04 7.05 20.69
CA ILE A 30 -3.53 7.59 19.43
C ILE A 30 -3.95 9.06 19.29
N PRO A 31 -3.01 10.02 19.15
CA PRO A 31 -3.34 11.44 19.05
C PRO A 31 -3.85 11.79 17.64
N LEU A 32 -5.13 11.53 17.38
CA LEU A 32 -5.80 11.88 16.12
C LEU A 32 -6.31 13.33 16.16
N PRO A 33 -6.35 14.06 15.02
CA PRO A 33 -6.84 15.44 14.97
C PRO A 33 -8.37 15.51 15.16
N ASP A 34 -8.83 16.41 16.02
CA ASP A 34 -10.26 16.61 16.25
C ASP A 34 -10.95 17.35 15.09
N ASN A 35 -12.26 17.09 14.92
CA ASN A 35 -13.15 17.81 13.98
C ASN A 35 -12.80 17.66 12.48
N VAL A 36 -12.20 16.54 12.09
CA VAL A 36 -12.00 16.22 10.67
C VAL A 36 -13.26 15.53 10.13
N PRO A 37 -13.81 15.93 8.97
CA PRO A 37 -14.93 15.23 8.34
C PRO A 37 -14.60 13.75 8.08
N LEU A 38 -15.46 12.85 8.58
CA LEU A 38 -15.33 11.41 8.37
C LEU A 38 -16.27 10.94 7.27
N HIS A 39 -15.76 10.14 6.35
CA HIS A 39 -16.53 9.58 5.24
C HIS A 39 -16.49 8.06 5.31
N ILE A 40 -17.67 7.43 5.29
CA ILE A 40 -17.79 5.98 5.20
C ILE A 40 -17.69 5.57 3.74
N HIS A 41 -16.70 4.73 3.45
CA HIS A 41 -16.53 4.11 2.14
C HIS A 41 -16.93 2.63 2.22
N SER A 42 -17.16 2.00 1.06
CA SER A 42 -17.40 0.56 1.00
C SER A 42 -16.24 -0.20 1.65
N GLY A 43 -16.56 -1.17 2.51
CA GLY A 43 -15.59 -2.12 3.08
C GLY A 43 -15.16 -3.20 2.09
N GLU A 44 -15.77 -3.24 0.90
CA GLU A 44 -15.25 -4.05 -0.20
C GLU A 44 -13.92 -3.45 -0.66
N LEU A 45 -12.83 -4.13 -0.27
CA LEU A 45 -11.51 -3.88 -0.80
C LEU A 45 -11.44 -4.41 -2.23
N ASN A 46 -12.04 -3.67 -3.16
CA ASN A 46 -11.70 -3.79 -4.56
C ASN A 46 -10.32 -3.15 -4.73
N ASP A 47 -9.31 -3.93 -5.12
CA ASP A 47 -7.89 -3.51 -5.26
C ASP A 47 -7.65 -2.38 -6.30
N ARG A 48 -8.72 -1.80 -6.83
CA ARG A 48 -8.70 -0.99 -8.04
C ARG A 48 -9.10 0.45 -7.78
N ILE A 49 -8.24 1.17 -7.05
CA ILE A 49 -8.04 2.58 -7.41
C ILE A 49 -7.28 2.55 -8.74
N SER A 50 -7.99 2.72 -9.85
CA SER A 50 -7.44 2.75 -11.21
C SER A 50 -6.59 4.01 -11.43
N THR A 51 -5.52 4.19 -10.67
CA THR A 51 -4.37 4.96 -11.18
C THR A 51 -3.57 3.98 -12.01
N ASN A 52 -3.62 4.13 -13.33
CA ASN A 52 -2.76 3.39 -14.25
C ASN A 52 -1.30 3.76 -13.95
N ARG A 53 -0.68 3.01 -13.04
CA ARG A 53 0.76 3.06 -12.79
C ARG A 53 1.36 2.03 -13.71
N HIS A 54 1.96 2.51 -14.79
CA HIS A 54 2.70 1.68 -15.72
C HIS A 54 4.16 1.64 -15.26
N ALA A 55 4.63 0.46 -14.87
CA ALA A 55 6.04 0.17 -15.05
C ALA A 55 6.30 0.02 -16.54
N ASP A 56 7.50 0.38 -16.99
CA ASP A 56 7.87 0.18 -18.39
C ASP A 56 7.80 -1.31 -18.77
N THR A 57 8.20 -2.19 -17.84
CA THR A 57 8.03 -3.64 -18.01
C THR A 57 7.86 -4.34 -16.66
N LEU A 58 6.84 -5.20 -16.56
CA LEU A 58 6.68 -6.19 -15.49
C LEU A 58 6.88 -7.59 -16.06
N ILE A 59 7.80 -8.35 -15.48
CA ILE A 59 8.10 -9.73 -15.87
C ILE A 59 7.77 -10.64 -14.68
N LEU A 60 7.07 -11.73 -14.92
CA LEU A 60 6.82 -12.77 -13.93
C LEU A 60 7.66 -14.00 -14.28
N ALA A 61 8.49 -14.45 -13.36
CA ALA A 61 9.35 -15.60 -13.56
C ALA A 61 8.71 -16.86 -12.95
N GLY A 62 8.42 -17.85 -13.78
CA GLY A 62 7.82 -19.11 -13.36
C GLY A 62 6.51 -19.43 -14.09
N PRO A 63 5.75 -20.42 -13.62
CA PRO A 63 4.44 -20.78 -14.17
C PRO A 63 3.45 -19.60 -14.18
N PRO A 64 2.57 -19.48 -15.19
CA PRO A 64 1.64 -18.35 -15.31
C PRO A 64 0.71 -18.12 -14.11
N HIS A 65 0.43 -19.17 -13.34
CA HIS A 65 -0.50 -19.13 -12.21
C HIS A 65 0.20 -19.22 -10.84
N ASP A 66 1.52 -19.42 -10.82
CA ASP A 66 2.31 -19.49 -9.57
C ASP A 66 3.74 -19.02 -9.86
N PRO A 67 3.94 -17.72 -10.13
CA PRO A 67 5.28 -17.20 -10.37
C PRO A 67 6.13 -17.35 -9.10
N HIS A 68 7.42 -17.59 -9.28
CA HIS A 68 8.38 -17.65 -8.18
C HIS A 68 8.76 -16.26 -7.69
N TYR A 69 8.83 -15.28 -8.60
CA TYR A 69 9.13 -13.87 -8.30
C TYR A 69 8.71 -12.93 -9.45
N GLY A 70 8.61 -11.64 -9.14
CA GLY A 70 8.38 -10.56 -10.11
C GLY A 70 9.63 -9.69 -10.33
N LEU A 71 9.79 -9.19 -11.55
CA LEU A 71 10.81 -8.20 -11.90
C LEU A 71 10.12 -6.98 -12.51
N ILE A 72 10.44 -5.80 -11.99
CA ILE A 72 10.04 -4.52 -12.55
C ILE A 72 11.28 -3.90 -13.16
N CYS A 73 11.23 -3.59 -14.45
CA CYS A 73 12.28 -2.87 -15.16
C CYS A 73 11.79 -1.48 -15.52
N GLU A 74 12.57 -0.46 -15.17
CA GLU A 74 12.32 0.95 -15.47
C GLU A 74 13.52 1.48 -16.27
N ILE A 75 13.27 2.03 -17.46
CA ILE A 75 14.30 2.61 -18.32
C ILE A 75 14.18 4.12 -18.24
N GLU A 76 15.15 4.76 -17.60
CA GLU A 76 15.07 6.18 -17.27
C GLU A 76 16.29 6.94 -17.77
N THR A 77 16.06 8.09 -18.42
CA THR A 77 17.16 8.98 -18.84
C THR A 77 17.81 9.68 -17.65
N ARG A 78 17.03 9.98 -16.60
CA ARG A 78 17.50 10.54 -15.33
C ARG A 78 16.72 9.96 -14.15
N LEU A 79 17.43 9.37 -13.20
CA LEU A 79 16.87 8.97 -11.91
C LEU A 79 16.52 10.18 -11.02
N SER A 80 15.34 10.12 -10.40
CA SER A 80 14.87 11.11 -9.42
C SER A 80 14.21 10.40 -8.22
N GLU A 81 14.22 11.04 -7.05
CA GLU A 81 13.57 10.51 -5.84
C GLU A 81 12.05 10.25 -6.05
N PRO A 82 11.26 11.15 -6.69
CA PRO A 82 9.85 10.88 -6.93
C PRO A 82 9.60 9.62 -7.76
N LYS A 83 10.42 9.38 -8.80
CA LYS A 83 10.31 8.19 -9.64
C LYS A 83 10.71 6.92 -8.88
N LEU A 84 11.76 6.99 -8.04
CA LEU A 84 12.13 5.89 -7.15
C LEU A 84 10.97 5.54 -6.20
N HIS A 85 10.38 6.53 -5.54
CA HIS A 85 9.21 6.32 -4.67
C HIS A 85 8.01 5.73 -5.41
N GLN A 86 7.76 6.16 -6.65
CA GLN A 86 6.70 5.61 -7.49
C GLN A 86 6.93 4.13 -7.80
N ALA A 87 8.15 3.77 -8.22
CA ALA A 87 8.50 2.39 -8.53
C ALA A 87 8.40 1.48 -7.30
N LEU A 88 8.83 1.97 -6.13
CA LEU A 88 8.70 1.21 -4.87
C LEU A 88 7.23 0.97 -4.48
N ARG A 89 6.35 1.95 -4.66
CA ARG A 89 4.91 1.77 -4.42
C ARG A 89 4.31 0.73 -5.36
N TYR A 90 4.71 0.74 -6.62
CA TYR A 90 4.27 -0.27 -7.58
C TYR A 90 4.80 -1.66 -7.23
N ALA A 91 6.08 -1.77 -6.86
CA ALA A 91 6.69 -3.02 -6.41
C ALA A 91 5.99 -3.60 -5.18
N ALA A 92 5.62 -2.76 -4.21
CA ALA A 92 4.84 -3.19 -3.05
C ALA A 92 3.47 -3.73 -3.46
N THR A 93 2.78 -3.10 -4.42
CA THR A 93 1.51 -3.62 -4.96
C THR A 93 1.68 -4.97 -5.63
N VAL A 94 2.72 -5.16 -6.45
CA VAL A 94 3.02 -6.44 -7.09
C VAL A 94 3.35 -7.50 -6.03
N TRP A 95 4.15 -7.15 -5.03
CA TRP A 95 4.52 -8.05 -3.94
C TRP A 95 3.28 -8.53 -3.17
N LEU A 96 2.41 -7.61 -2.76
CA LEU A 96 1.16 -7.96 -2.07
C LEU A 96 0.23 -8.81 -2.93
N ARG A 97 0.20 -8.58 -4.24
CA ARG A 97 -0.64 -9.36 -5.17
C ARG A 97 -0.11 -10.77 -5.41
N LEU A 98 1.20 -10.93 -5.53
CA LEU A 98 1.82 -12.22 -5.83
C LEU A 98 2.07 -13.05 -4.58
N ASP A 99 2.31 -12.41 -3.43
CA ASP A 99 2.89 -13.01 -2.23
C ASP A 99 4.24 -13.69 -2.52
N LYS A 100 5.04 -13.06 -3.39
CA LYS A 100 6.34 -13.56 -3.87
C LYS A 100 7.36 -12.42 -3.94
N PRO A 101 8.67 -12.70 -3.87
CA PRO A 101 9.70 -11.67 -4.01
C PRO A 101 9.51 -10.82 -5.27
N VAL A 102 9.76 -9.51 -5.15
CA VAL A 102 9.73 -8.56 -6.27
C VAL A 102 11.02 -7.77 -6.28
N HIS A 103 11.65 -7.69 -7.46
CA HIS A 103 12.88 -6.91 -7.67
C HIS A 103 12.59 -5.75 -8.61
N VAL A 104 13.18 -4.59 -8.32
CA VAL A 104 13.12 -3.40 -9.18
C VAL A 104 14.51 -3.13 -9.74
N LEU A 105 14.62 -3.06 -11.07
CA LEU A 105 15.82 -2.71 -11.81
C LEU A 105 15.60 -1.38 -12.53
N PHE A 106 16.48 -0.42 -12.28
CA PHE A 106 16.57 0.81 -13.07
C PHE A 106 17.73 0.71 -14.06
N ILE A 107 17.45 0.94 -15.34
CA ILE A 107 18.47 1.08 -16.38
C ILE A 107 18.54 2.55 -16.75
N THR A 108 19.69 3.19 -16.53
CA THR A 108 19.85 4.62 -16.80
C THR A 108 21.26 4.95 -17.30
N PRO A 109 21.42 5.90 -18.24
CA PRO A 109 22.71 6.46 -18.58
C PRO A 109 23.18 7.51 -17.57
N ASN A 110 22.38 7.85 -16.55
CA ASN A 110 22.71 8.85 -15.55
C ASN A 110 23.80 8.32 -14.59
N THR A 111 25.03 8.80 -14.76
CA THR A 111 26.19 8.44 -13.93
C THR A 111 26.05 8.85 -12.45
N THR A 112 25.14 9.78 -12.13
CA THR A 112 24.82 10.13 -10.74
C THR A 112 23.80 9.18 -10.09
N GLY A 113 23.33 8.17 -10.84
CA GLY A 113 22.33 7.19 -10.41
C GLY A 113 22.81 6.31 -9.25
N ASP A 114 24.12 6.08 -9.12
CA ASP A 114 24.70 5.22 -8.07
C ASP A 114 24.36 5.68 -6.66
N ARG A 115 24.05 6.97 -6.45
CA ARG A 115 23.60 7.49 -5.15
C ARG A 115 22.31 6.83 -4.64
N TYR A 116 21.54 6.20 -5.53
CA TYR A 116 20.32 5.48 -5.22
C TYR A 116 20.56 3.99 -4.95
N ASN A 117 21.77 3.47 -5.21
CA ASN A 117 22.15 2.09 -4.92
C ASN A 117 22.45 1.92 -3.43
N ARG A 118 21.39 1.85 -2.63
CA ARG A 118 21.45 1.66 -1.18
C ARG A 118 20.26 0.83 -0.71
N PRO A 119 20.36 0.12 0.41
CA PRO A 119 19.18 -0.45 1.06
C PRO A 119 18.13 0.64 1.31
N LEU A 120 16.89 0.37 0.93
CA LEU A 120 15.76 1.27 1.13
C LEU A 120 14.80 0.63 2.13
N THR A 121 14.50 1.35 3.20
CA THR A 121 13.43 0.94 4.12
C THR A 121 12.11 1.48 3.60
N LEU A 122 11.22 0.57 3.21
CA LEU A 122 9.82 0.90 2.94
C LEU A 122 9.10 1.10 4.27
N ASN A 123 9.17 2.34 4.78
CA ASN A 123 8.24 2.81 5.79
C ASN A 123 6.91 3.13 5.08
N ALA A 124 6.18 2.08 4.68
CA ALA A 124 4.78 2.25 4.36
C ALA A 124 4.13 2.90 5.61
N GLY A 125 3.30 3.92 5.41
CA GLY A 125 2.71 4.70 6.50
C GLY A 125 2.14 3.83 7.62
N GLY A 126 2.01 4.42 8.82
CA GLY A 126 1.65 3.70 10.04
C GLY A 126 0.42 2.80 9.88
N LEU A 127 0.62 1.50 10.05
CA LEU A 127 -0.43 0.51 10.23
C LEU A 127 -0.51 0.22 11.72
N THR A 128 -1.49 0.81 12.41
CA THR A 128 -1.75 0.49 13.82
C THR A 128 -2.85 -0.56 13.90
N LEU A 129 -2.50 -1.77 14.31
CA LEU A 129 -3.46 -2.81 14.69
C LEU A 129 -3.65 -2.76 16.20
N THR A 130 -4.78 -2.21 16.66
CA THR A 130 -5.17 -2.27 18.07
C THR A 130 -6.07 -3.47 18.28
N LEU A 131 -5.61 -4.45 19.06
CA LEU A 131 -6.43 -5.57 19.52
C LEU A 131 -6.92 -5.26 20.93
N THR A 132 -8.24 -5.27 21.11
CA THR A 132 -8.93 -5.17 22.42
C THR A 132 -9.65 -6.47 22.71
#